data_AF-A0A9P6WWA9-F1
#
_entry.id   AF-A0A9P6WWA9-F1
#
_cell.length_a   1.000
_cell.length_b   1.000
_cell.length_c   1.000
_cell.angle_alpha   90.00
_cell.angle_beta   90.00
_cell.angle_gamma   90.00
#
_symmetry.space_group_name_H-M   'P 1'
#
loop_
_entity.id
_entity.type
_entity.pdbx_description
1 polymer ?
#
loop_
_entity_poly.entity_id
_entity_poly.type
_entity_poly.pdbx_seq_one_letter_code
_entity_poly.pdbx_strand_id
1 'polypeptide(L)'
;MARWLADRSLTVLNGPLAHGIPTWVGFRDDREMSSIIDMFLTNASLMSPRLDIASDLSLGSDHRLLTLSFSFAQSSVSESMSDTPDATIHPRRLWNLSRLGEPDPCQLYQDTFHSSSVPLLSQLKRLVQHPPSSRPPIDDLNASLNDIIYRSLDSSVGDRPPRPSHWKKYWTQQLQDAADFRNRCYRRWRRAFGIDKVYWWHQHQQANVSFRQAVATAKRLSWQAFCKSLETDFTKAISKVKQLNRRHQSSSSFSHPDGPSKAVEVMASHLASVFDGSLLPSTRPPPPSSPSSLGLPLNLHGSSPSGTSPSGSSGPPGSSNSLFAPLTIHMYIGQLPTRKAPGADHIKAEMLKPISTDLSHLLSWFFSLCCQWSYSRSKNCCKESIFLNFCSVHPATMVQTASVST
;
A
#
# COMPACT_ATOMS: atom_id res chain seq x y z
N MET A 1 -29.42 -0.44 6.26
CA MET A 1 -28.27 0.22 5.59
C MET A 1 -28.36 1.75 5.66
N ALA A 2 -29.44 2.39 5.18
CA ALA A 2 -29.56 3.86 5.19
C ALA A 2 -29.34 4.52 6.57
N ARG A 3 -29.90 3.95 7.65
CA ARG A 3 -29.66 4.44 9.03
C ARG A 3 -28.18 4.38 9.42
N TRP A 4 -27.53 3.24 9.20
CA TRP A 4 -26.10 3.05 9.47
C TRP A 4 -25.19 4.02 8.69
N LEU A 5 -25.56 4.34 7.43
CA LEU A 5 -24.83 5.33 6.62
C LEU A 5 -24.99 6.74 7.20
N ALA A 6 -26.20 7.11 7.61
CA ALA A 6 -26.49 8.41 8.22
C ALA A 6 -25.75 8.59 9.55
N ASP A 7 -25.77 7.56 10.41
CA ASP A 7 -25.10 7.58 11.72
C ASP A 7 -23.57 7.78 11.61
N ARG A 8 -22.99 7.40 10.46
CA ARG A 8 -21.54 7.47 10.20
C ARG A 8 -21.15 8.55 9.20
N SER A 9 -22.09 9.41 8.79
CA SER A 9 -21.87 10.46 7.80
C SER A 9 -21.27 9.94 6.48
N LEU A 10 -21.67 8.73 6.05
CA LEU A 10 -21.20 8.10 4.82
C LEU A 10 -22.16 8.39 3.66
N THR A 11 -21.60 8.85 2.55
CA THR A 11 -22.31 9.09 1.28
C THR A 11 -22.07 7.94 0.31
N VAL A 12 -23.13 7.47 -0.35
CA VAL A 12 -23.07 6.47 -1.42
C VAL A 12 -22.82 7.17 -2.75
N LEU A 13 -21.66 6.96 -3.37
CA LEU A 13 -21.25 7.66 -4.59
C LEU A 13 -21.98 7.17 -5.85
N ASN A 14 -22.51 5.94 -5.85
CA ASN A 14 -23.27 5.39 -6.99
C ASN A 14 -24.50 6.23 -7.32
N GLY A 15 -25.16 6.80 -6.32
CA GLY A 15 -26.34 7.64 -6.49
C GLY A 15 -26.06 8.86 -7.38
N PRO A 16 -25.15 9.77 -6.97
CA PRO A 16 -24.85 10.97 -7.74
C PRO A 16 -23.99 10.73 -8.99
N LEU A 17 -23.10 9.73 -9.00
CA LEU A 17 -22.11 9.57 -10.09
C LEU A 17 -22.50 8.56 -11.17
N ALA A 18 -23.37 7.59 -10.87
CA ALA A 18 -23.74 6.52 -11.80
C ALA A 18 -25.20 6.09 -11.59
N HIS A 19 -26.09 7.08 -11.50
CA HIS A 19 -27.49 6.86 -11.13
C HIS A 19 -28.18 5.82 -12.03
N GLY A 20 -28.81 4.82 -11.42
CA GLY A 20 -29.62 3.82 -12.11
C GLY A 20 -28.82 2.82 -12.97
N ILE A 21 -27.49 2.91 -13.01
CA ILE A 21 -26.67 1.98 -13.79
C ILE A 21 -26.45 0.71 -12.95
N PRO A 22 -26.92 -0.47 -13.43
CA PRO A 22 -26.82 -1.71 -12.65
C PRO A 22 -25.36 -2.15 -12.51
N THR A 23 -25.01 -2.64 -11.33
CA THR A 23 -23.69 -3.20 -11.02
C THR A 23 -23.68 -4.73 -11.11
N TRP A 24 -24.86 -5.33 -11.12
CA TRP A 24 -25.07 -6.75 -11.39
C TRP A 24 -26.11 -6.93 -12.49
N VAL A 25 -25.86 -7.86 -13.41
CA VAL A 25 -26.81 -8.29 -14.44
C VAL A 25 -26.74 -9.81 -14.57
N GLY A 26 -27.88 -10.46 -14.37
CA GLY A 26 -28.03 -11.90 -14.57
C GLY A 26 -29.23 -12.22 -15.44
N PHE A 27 -29.37 -13.48 -15.80
CA PHE A 27 -30.55 -14.01 -16.49
C PHE A 27 -31.23 -15.03 -15.59
N ARG A 28 -32.53 -14.83 -15.33
CA ARG A 28 -33.40 -15.81 -14.68
C ARG A 28 -34.74 -15.85 -15.41
N ASP A 29 -35.31 -17.04 -15.56
CA ASP A 29 -36.61 -17.26 -16.20
C ASP A 29 -36.75 -16.55 -17.56
N ASP A 30 -35.72 -16.67 -18.41
CA ASP A 30 -35.62 -16.03 -19.72
C ASP A 30 -35.73 -14.49 -19.73
N ARG A 31 -35.51 -13.86 -18.57
CA ARG A 31 -35.52 -12.40 -18.40
C ARG A 31 -34.17 -11.91 -17.88
N GLU A 32 -33.70 -10.80 -18.46
CA GLU A 32 -32.55 -10.06 -17.94
C GLU A 32 -32.97 -9.39 -16.63
N MET A 33 -32.38 -9.82 -15.52
CA MET A 33 -32.52 -9.17 -14.22
C MET A 33 -31.31 -8.30 -13.96
N SER A 34 -31.50 -7.18 -13.29
CA SER A 34 -30.40 -6.30 -12.93
C SER A 34 -30.62 -5.65 -11.57
N SER A 35 -29.53 -5.37 -10.86
CA SER A 35 -29.56 -4.74 -9.54
C SER A 35 -28.31 -3.90 -9.30
N ILE A 36 -28.40 -2.97 -8.34
CA ILE A 36 -27.27 -2.19 -7.84
C ILE A 36 -26.93 -2.71 -6.45
N ILE A 37 -25.86 -3.50 -6.36
CA ILE A 37 -25.43 -4.14 -5.10
C ILE A 37 -23.98 -3.82 -4.73
N ASP A 38 -23.14 -3.49 -5.72
CA ASP A 38 -21.78 -2.99 -5.48
C ASP A 38 -21.78 -1.46 -5.32
N MET A 39 -21.27 -0.94 -4.19
CA MET A 39 -21.33 0.48 -3.83
C MET A 39 -19.98 1.05 -3.40
N PHE A 40 -19.70 2.28 -3.81
CA PHE A 40 -18.63 3.10 -3.24
C PHE A 40 -19.18 4.02 -2.14
N LEU A 41 -18.54 4.00 -0.97
CA LEU A 41 -18.91 4.79 0.19
C LEU A 41 -17.77 5.74 0.54
N THR A 42 -18.09 6.98 0.89
CA THR A 42 -17.11 7.97 1.37
C THR A 42 -17.71 8.89 2.44
N ASN A 43 -16.93 9.27 3.43
CA ASN A 43 -17.23 10.39 4.34
C ASN A 43 -16.49 11.68 3.92
N ALA A 44 -15.65 11.61 2.87
CA ALA A 44 -14.82 12.69 2.40
C ALA A 44 -15.39 13.36 1.14
N SER A 45 -15.15 14.66 1.00
CA SER A 45 -15.40 15.41 -0.22
C SER A 45 -14.31 15.10 -1.24
N LEU A 46 -14.64 14.30 -2.26
CA LEU A 46 -13.73 13.97 -3.35
C LEU A 46 -13.71 15.11 -4.37
N MET A 47 -12.54 15.46 -4.91
CA MET A 47 -12.45 16.44 -5.99
C MET A 47 -12.66 15.76 -7.34
N SER A 48 -13.56 16.33 -8.15
CA SER A 48 -13.88 15.82 -9.50
C SER A 48 -14.10 14.31 -9.56
N PRO A 49 -14.94 13.72 -8.68
CA PRO A 49 -15.14 12.27 -8.67
C PRO A 49 -15.92 11.83 -9.91
N ARG A 50 -15.50 10.70 -10.47
CA ARG A 50 -16.11 10.05 -11.63
C ARG A 50 -16.24 8.56 -11.35
N LEU A 51 -17.42 8.01 -11.57
CA LEU A 51 -17.68 6.58 -11.45
C LEU A 51 -18.11 6.02 -12.81
N ASP A 52 -17.26 5.20 -13.40
CA ASP A 52 -17.57 4.48 -14.63
C ASP A 52 -17.93 3.03 -14.31
N ILE A 53 -19.11 2.59 -14.75
CA ILE A 53 -19.55 1.20 -14.63
C ILE A 53 -19.47 0.55 -16.00
N ALA A 54 -18.52 -0.38 -16.15
CA ALA A 54 -18.25 -1.05 -17.42
C ALA A 54 -19.43 -1.92 -17.85
N SER A 55 -20.09 -1.54 -18.95
CA SER A 55 -21.26 -2.25 -19.47
C SER A 55 -20.97 -3.15 -20.68
N ASP A 56 -19.75 -3.08 -21.22
CA ASP A 56 -19.35 -3.70 -22.48
C ASP A 56 -18.05 -4.51 -22.38
N LEU A 57 -17.65 -4.89 -21.15
CA LEU A 57 -16.50 -5.73 -20.85
C LEU A 57 -16.94 -7.15 -20.46
N SER A 58 -16.50 -8.15 -21.22
CA SER A 58 -16.77 -9.57 -20.95
C SER A 58 -15.79 -10.14 -19.91
N LEU A 59 -16.03 -9.86 -18.63
CA LEU A 59 -15.17 -10.36 -17.54
C LEU A 59 -15.54 -11.78 -17.06
N GLY A 60 -16.62 -12.35 -17.57
CA GLY A 60 -17.09 -13.68 -17.15
C GLY A 60 -17.65 -13.71 -15.73
N SER A 61 -18.07 -12.54 -15.24
CA SER A 61 -18.80 -12.32 -14.00
C SER A 61 -20.12 -11.63 -14.34
N ASP A 62 -21.16 -11.92 -13.56
CA ASP A 62 -22.45 -11.23 -13.64
C ASP A 62 -22.39 -9.86 -12.95
N HIS A 63 -21.35 -9.61 -12.17
CA HIS A 63 -21.00 -8.28 -11.68
C HIS A 63 -20.21 -7.49 -12.74
N ARG A 64 -20.55 -6.21 -12.86
CA ARG A 64 -19.84 -5.26 -13.71
C ARG A 64 -18.60 -4.75 -12.99
N LEU A 65 -17.59 -4.36 -13.76
CA LEU A 65 -16.44 -3.64 -13.22
C LEU A 65 -16.85 -2.19 -12.96
N LEU A 66 -16.52 -1.69 -11.77
CA LEU A 66 -16.70 -0.30 -11.41
C LEU A 66 -15.32 0.36 -11.24
N THR A 67 -15.18 1.54 -11.82
CA THR A 67 -13.96 2.35 -11.72
C THR A 67 -14.32 3.70 -11.12
N LEU A 68 -13.85 3.97 -9.90
CA LEU A 68 -13.95 5.28 -9.28
C LEU A 68 -12.61 6.01 -9.47
N SER A 69 -12.67 7.21 -10.04
CA SER A 69 -11.54 8.12 -10.24
C SER A 69 -11.86 9.46 -9.59
N PHE A 70 -10.88 10.11 -8.98
CA PHE A 70 -11.01 11.46 -8.43
C PHE A 70 -9.64 12.11 -8.39
N SER A 71 -9.60 13.44 -8.40
CA SER A 71 -8.37 14.21 -8.23
C SER A 71 -8.05 14.30 -6.75
N PHE A 72 -6.77 14.18 -6.42
CA PHE A 72 -6.28 14.63 -5.12
C PHE A 72 -5.88 16.09 -5.24
N ALA A 73 -6.21 16.92 -4.24
CA ALA A 73 -5.58 18.23 -4.11
C ALA A 73 -4.10 18.01 -3.79
N GLN A 74 -3.29 17.73 -4.80
CA GLN A 74 -1.86 17.89 -4.67
C GLN A 74 -1.62 19.38 -4.47
N SER A 75 -1.02 19.74 -3.34
CA SER A 75 -0.31 21.01 -3.19
C SER A 75 0.47 21.24 -4.48
N SER A 76 0.18 22.35 -5.16
CA SER A 76 0.62 22.69 -6.51
C SER A 76 2.12 22.45 -6.69
N VAL A 77 2.48 21.30 -7.24
CA VAL A 77 3.72 21.11 -7.95
C VAL A 77 3.33 21.06 -9.42
N SER A 78 3.73 22.10 -10.13
CA SER A 78 3.66 22.20 -11.58
C SER A 78 4.41 21.03 -12.22
N GLU A 79 3.73 19.90 -12.43
CA GLU A 79 4.11 18.93 -13.45
C GLU A 79 3.66 19.51 -14.80
N SER A 80 4.64 20.03 -15.53
CA SER A 80 4.49 20.44 -16.93
C SER A 80 3.86 19.29 -17.73
N MET A 81 2.70 19.57 -18.33
CA MET A 81 2.04 18.65 -19.25
C MET A 81 2.94 18.35 -20.44
N SER A 82 3.29 17.08 -20.62
CA SER A 82 3.51 16.50 -21.94
C SER A 82 3.14 15.02 -21.91
N ASP A 83 2.18 14.70 -22.77
CA ASP A 83 1.77 13.38 -23.27
C ASP A 83 1.29 12.34 -22.26
N THR A 84 -0.01 12.02 -22.39
CA THR A 84 -0.70 10.89 -21.78
C THR A 84 0.05 9.57 -21.99
N PRO A 85 0.46 8.87 -20.93
CA PRO A 85 0.69 7.44 -20.97
C PRO A 85 -0.42 6.72 -20.20
N ASP A 86 -0.82 5.57 -20.72
CA ASP A 86 -1.79 4.63 -20.15
C ASP A 86 -1.92 4.65 -18.62
N ALA A 87 -3.16 4.73 -18.14
CA ALA A 87 -3.56 4.67 -16.73
C ALA A 87 -3.32 3.29 -16.05
N THR A 88 -2.28 2.55 -16.45
CA THR A 88 -1.96 1.22 -15.89
C THR A 88 -0.58 1.11 -15.25
N ILE A 89 0.28 2.12 -15.27
CA ILE A 89 1.64 1.95 -14.77
C ILE A 89 2.13 3.23 -14.09
N HIS A 90 1.90 3.39 -12.79
CA HIS A 90 2.98 3.96 -11.97
C HIS A 90 4.01 2.83 -11.85
N PRO A 91 5.13 2.86 -12.61
CA PRO A 91 6.10 1.80 -12.52
C PRO A 91 6.63 1.85 -11.09
N ARG A 92 6.32 0.82 -10.30
CA ARG A 92 6.90 0.63 -8.97
C ARG A 92 8.41 0.86 -9.11
N ARG A 93 8.95 1.90 -8.47
CA ARG A 93 10.41 2.12 -8.42
C ARG A 93 11.05 0.87 -7.81
N LEU A 94 12.03 0.29 -8.49
CA LEU A 94 12.70 -0.91 -8.02
C LEU A 94 14.19 -0.59 -7.92
N TRP A 95 14.78 -0.78 -6.75
CA TRP A 95 16.22 -0.66 -6.57
C TRP A 95 16.89 -2.03 -6.52
N ASN A 96 18.18 -2.10 -6.82
CA ASN A 96 18.98 -3.31 -6.67
C ASN A 96 19.42 -3.53 -5.21
N LEU A 97 18.45 -3.75 -4.31
CA LEU A 97 18.67 -3.82 -2.85
C LEU A 97 19.66 -4.91 -2.40
N SER A 98 19.98 -5.90 -3.22
CA SER A 98 21.04 -6.88 -2.88
C SER A 98 22.41 -6.21 -2.73
N ARG A 99 22.64 -5.08 -3.42
CA ARG A 99 23.88 -4.30 -3.31
C ARG A 99 24.05 -3.63 -1.94
N LEU A 100 22.98 -3.45 -1.16
CA LEU A 100 23.10 -2.99 0.23
C LEU A 100 23.76 -4.02 1.16
N GLY A 101 23.95 -5.27 0.69
CA GLY A 101 24.78 -6.25 1.39
C GLY A 101 26.28 -6.11 1.08
N GLU A 102 26.65 -5.31 0.08
CA GLU A 102 28.03 -4.99 -0.25
C GLU A 102 28.49 -3.77 0.59
N PRO A 103 29.73 -3.73 1.09
CA PRO A 103 30.18 -2.66 1.97
C PRO A 103 30.18 -1.28 1.28
N ASP A 104 30.72 -1.18 0.06
CA ASP A 104 30.88 0.13 -0.61
C ASP A 104 29.53 0.78 -0.99
N PRO A 105 28.56 0.07 -1.62
CA PRO A 105 27.25 0.66 -1.91
C PRO A 105 26.44 0.96 -0.65
N CYS A 106 26.60 0.16 0.41
CA CYS A 106 25.94 0.41 1.69
C CYS A 106 26.49 1.68 2.36
N GLN A 107 27.82 1.84 2.40
CA GLN A 107 28.46 3.04 2.94
C GLN A 107 28.07 4.28 2.13
N LEU A 108 28.12 4.20 0.79
CA LEU A 108 27.70 5.30 -0.08
C LEU A 108 26.24 5.68 0.16
N TYR A 109 25.36 4.71 0.39
CA TYR A 109 23.96 4.94 0.73
C TYR A 109 23.81 5.70 2.06
N GLN A 110 24.54 5.28 3.09
CA GLN A 110 24.54 5.92 4.40
C GLN A 110 25.07 7.36 4.33
N ASP A 111 26.22 7.57 3.69
CA ASP A 111 26.86 8.89 3.59
C ASP A 111 26.01 9.88 2.78
N THR A 112 25.41 9.41 1.68
CA THR A 112 24.52 10.24 0.85
C THR A 112 23.25 10.60 1.61
N PHE A 113 22.65 9.64 2.33
CA PHE A 113 21.47 9.88 3.15
C PHE A 113 21.78 10.86 4.28
N HIS A 114 22.88 10.64 5.01
CA HIS A 114 23.31 11.50 6.10
C HIS A 114 23.45 12.94 5.62
N SER A 115 24.26 13.16 4.57
CA SER A 115 24.52 14.49 4.00
C SER A 115 23.24 15.18 3.50
N SER A 116 22.37 14.44 2.82
CA SER A 116 21.12 14.97 2.26
C SER A 116 20.05 15.26 3.33
N SER A 117 20.14 14.62 4.49
CA SER A 117 19.15 14.75 5.56
C SER A 117 19.37 15.92 6.51
N VAL A 118 20.59 16.49 6.54
CA VAL A 118 20.97 17.62 7.43
C VAL A 118 20.01 18.82 7.33
N PRO A 119 19.62 19.30 6.12
CA PRO A 119 18.71 20.44 6.00
C PRO A 119 17.31 20.11 6.56
N LEU A 120 16.80 18.92 6.27
CA LEU A 120 15.49 18.46 6.75
C LEU A 120 15.49 18.34 8.28
N LEU A 121 16.54 17.77 8.87
CA LEU A 121 16.68 17.67 10.32
C LEU A 121 16.67 19.05 10.99
N SER A 122 17.38 20.02 10.40
CA SER A 122 17.44 21.39 10.89
C SER A 122 16.06 22.07 10.81
N GLN A 123 15.34 21.86 9.72
CA GLN A 123 13.97 22.36 9.56
C GLN A 123 13.00 21.74 10.58
N LEU A 124 13.07 20.42 10.80
CA LEU A 124 12.24 19.73 11.79
C LEU A 124 12.51 20.22 13.21
N LYS A 125 13.78 20.36 13.60
CA LYS A 125 14.16 20.93 14.91
C LYS A 125 13.55 22.31 15.11
N ARG A 126 13.70 23.20 14.13
CA ARG A 126 13.14 24.56 14.16
C ARG A 126 11.62 24.54 14.33
N LEU A 127 10.90 23.71 13.58
CA LEU A 127 9.43 23.64 13.64
C LEU A 127 8.91 23.07 14.96
N VAL A 128 9.64 22.14 15.59
CA VAL A 128 9.26 21.57 16.89
C VAL A 128 9.58 22.52 18.04
N GLN A 129 10.72 23.21 17.99
CA GLN A 129 11.17 24.15 19.03
C GLN A 129 10.47 25.51 18.95
N HIS A 130 10.14 25.96 17.73
CA HIS A 130 9.45 27.22 17.47
C HIS A 130 8.21 26.95 16.60
N PRO A 131 7.11 26.43 17.21
CA PRO A 131 5.93 26.06 16.46
C PRO A 131 5.30 27.28 15.78
N PRO A 132 5.03 27.23 14.47
CA PRO A 132 4.34 28.31 13.77
C PRO A 132 2.89 28.48 14.26
N SER A 133 2.28 29.62 13.95
CA SER A 133 0.87 29.90 14.30
C SER A 133 -0.14 29.07 13.49
N SER A 134 0.27 28.57 12.31
CA SER A 134 -0.52 27.73 11.42
C SER A 134 0.12 26.36 11.22
N ARG A 135 -0.65 25.37 10.77
CA ARG A 135 -0.17 23.99 10.58
C ARG A 135 1.04 23.97 9.63
N PRO A 136 2.18 23.38 10.04
CA PRO A 136 3.34 23.24 9.16
C PRO A 136 3.03 22.25 8.03
N PRO A 137 3.77 22.34 6.91
CA PRO A 137 3.56 21.48 5.74
C PRO A 137 4.08 20.05 5.99
N ILE A 138 3.36 19.28 6.83
CA ILE A 138 3.76 17.92 7.25
C ILE A 138 3.89 16.97 6.06
N ASP A 139 2.98 17.08 5.08
CA ASP A 139 2.98 16.21 3.91
C ASP A 139 4.19 16.49 3.01
N ASP A 140 4.59 17.75 2.85
CA ASP A 140 5.80 18.14 2.09
C ASP A 140 7.08 17.70 2.81
N LEU A 141 7.09 17.73 4.15
CA LEU A 141 8.20 17.21 4.96
C LEU A 141 8.32 15.69 4.81
N ASN A 142 7.20 14.97 4.76
CA ASN A 142 7.17 13.52 4.50
C ASN A 142 7.64 13.21 3.07
N ALA A 143 7.18 13.98 2.09
CA ALA A 143 7.63 13.86 0.70
C ALA A 143 9.15 14.12 0.58
N SER A 144 9.66 15.12 1.30
CA SER A 144 11.10 15.43 1.35
C SER A 144 11.92 14.29 1.94
N LEU A 145 11.45 13.68 3.05
CA LEU A 145 12.11 12.51 3.64
C LEU A 145 12.16 11.34 2.65
N ASN A 146 11.04 11.05 1.99
CA ASN A 146 10.93 9.99 1.00
C ASN A 146 11.87 10.23 -0.19
N ASP A 147 11.90 11.46 -0.71
CA ASP A 147 12.77 11.86 -1.81
C ASP A 147 14.26 11.73 -1.46
N ILE A 148 14.65 12.11 -0.23
CA ILE A 148 16.02 11.89 0.27
C ILE A 148 16.38 10.39 0.28
N ILE A 149 15.46 9.53 0.74
CA ILE A 149 15.65 8.07 0.71
C ILE A 149 15.84 7.59 -0.73
N TYR A 150 14.98 8.02 -1.66
CA TYR A 150 15.03 7.59 -3.05
C TYR A 150 16.31 8.03 -3.75
N ARG A 151 16.68 9.32 -3.66
CA ARG A 151 17.90 9.83 -4.29
C ARG A 151 19.15 9.14 -3.75
N SER A 152 19.19 8.88 -2.44
CA SER A 152 20.30 8.16 -1.83
C SER A 152 20.41 6.72 -2.34
N LEU A 153 19.28 6.05 -2.59
CA LEU A 153 19.25 4.72 -3.22
C LEU A 153 19.63 4.78 -4.71
N ASP A 154 19.15 5.79 -5.44
CA ASP A 154 19.46 5.99 -6.86
C ASP A 154 20.96 6.16 -7.07
N SER A 155 21.61 6.97 -6.21
CA SER A 155 23.06 7.20 -6.27
C SER A 155 23.92 6.01 -5.85
N SER A 156 23.41 5.14 -4.96
CA SER A 156 24.21 4.05 -4.38
C SER A 156 24.02 2.71 -5.07
N VAL A 157 22.77 2.25 -5.19
CA VAL A 157 22.46 0.90 -5.68
C VAL A 157 21.94 0.87 -7.11
N GLY A 158 21.48 2.02 -7.61
CA GLY A 158 20.96 2.19 -8.97
C GLY A 158 19.56 1.62 -9.17
N ASP A 159 18.92 2.06 -10.26
CA ASP A 159 17.58 1.62 -10.65
C ASP A 159 17.62 0.20 -11.23
N ARG A 160 16.55 -0.55 -11.00
CA ARG A 160 16.31 -1.86 -11.56
C ARG A 160 15.09 -1.72 -12.46
N PRO A 161 15.22 -1.94 -13.79
CA PRO A 161 14.06 -1.84 -14.67
C PRO A 161 12.97 -2.80 -14.19
N PRO A 162 11.68 -2.37 -14.20
CA PRO A 162 10.58 -3.24 -13.87
C PRO A 162 10.73 -4.52 -14.69
N ARG A 163 10.90 -5.65 -13.98
CA ARG A 163 11.01 -6.94 -14.66
C ARG A 163 9.75 -7.06 -15.53
N PRO A 164 9.87 -7.30 -16.85
CA PRO A 164 8.70 -7.43 -17.70
C PRO A 164 7.75 -8.42 -17.05
N SER A 165 6.49 -8.03 -16.91
CA SER A 165 5.51 -8.85 -16.24
C SER A 165 5.20 -10.05 -17.14
N HIS A 166 6.01 -11.11 -17.09
CA HIS A 166 5.68 -12.40 -17.69
C HIS A 166 4.66 -13.16 -16.81
N TRP A 167 3.76 -12.44 -16.13
CA TRP A 167 2.93 -12.94 -15.04
C TRP A 167 2.07 -14.15 -15.43
N LYS A 168 1.89 -14.37 -16.74
CA LYS A 168 1.39 -15.61 -17.32
C LYS A 168 2.31 -16.04 -18.46
N LYS A 169 3.28 -16.93 -18.18
CA LYS A 169 4.12 -17.57 -19.22
C LYS A 169 3.31 -18.23 -20.35
N TYR A 170 2.05 -18.60 -20.06
CA TYR A 170 1.14 -19.20 -21.03
C TYR A 170 0.36 -18.18 -21.87
N TRP A 171 0.42 -16.88 -21.55
CA TRP A 171 -0.32 -15.86 -22.27
C TRP A 171 0.43 -15.46 -23.54
N THR A 172 -0.13 -15.81 -24.69
CA THR A 172 0.45 -15.57 -26.01
C THR A 172 -0.34 -14.51 -26.77
N GLN A 173 0.22 -13.97 -27.85
CA GLN A 173 -0.52 -13.06 -28.74
C GLN A 173 -1.81 -13.69 -29.26
N GLN A 174 -1.78 -14.99 -29.62
CA GLN A 174 -2.97 -15.72 -30.06
C GLN A 174 -4.09 -15.74 -28.99
N LEU A 175 -3.74 -15.88 -27.71
CA LEU A 175 -4.72 -15.80 -26.63
C LEU A 175 -5.25 -14.38 -26.43
N GLN A 176 -4.40 -13.37 -26.64
CA GLN A 176 -4.80 -11.98 -26.62
C GLN A 176 -5.80 -11.70 -27.76
N ASP A 177 -5.48 -12.13 -28.99
CA ASP A 177 -6.36 -11.96 -30.16
C ASP A 177 -7.70 -12.66 -29.97
N ALA A 178 -7.71 -13.87 -29.38
CA ALA A 178 -8.93 -14.60 -29.04
C ALA A 178 -9.75 -13.91 -27.95
N ALA A 179 -9.09 -13.35 -26.92
CA ALA A 179 -9.74 -12.56 -25.89
C ALA A 179 -10.37 -11.29 -26.48
N ASP A 180 -9.65 -10.61 -27.37
CA ASP A 180 -10.11 -9.39 -28.02
C ASP A 180 -11.25 -9.67 -29.00
N PHE A 181 -11.20 -10.77 -29.75
CA PHE A 181 -12.32 -11.21 -30.59
C PHE A 181 -13.58 -11.48 -29.76
N ARG A 182 -13.45 -12.25 -28.67
CA ARG A 182 -14.56 -12.47 -27.72
C ARG A 182 -15.12 -11.15 -27.19
N ASN A 183 -14.25 -10.22 -26.78
CA ASN A 183 -14.68 -8.91 -26.28
C ASN A 183 -15.37 -8.07 -27.37
N ARG A 184 -14.89 -8.11 -28.62
CA ARG A 184 -15.55 -7.45 -29.76
C ARG A 184 -16.96 -7.99 -29.98
N CYS A 185 -17.14 -9.32 -30.01
CA CYS A 185 -18.46 -9.93 -30.14
C CYS A 185 -19.39 -9.53 -29.00
N TYR A 186 -18.89 -9.50 -27.76
CA TYR A 186 -19.67 -9.04 -26.60
C TYR A 186 -20.12 -7.58 -26.74
N ARG A 187 -19.22 -6.67 -27.14
CA ARG A 187 -19.55 -5.25 -27.37
C ARG A 187 -20.61 -5.09 -28.45
N ARG A 188 -20.50 -5.84 -29.56
CA ARG A 188 -21.50 -5.83 -30.63
C ARG A 188 -22.85 -6.36 -30.14
N TRP A 189 -22.86 -7.43 -29.35
CA TRP A 189 -24.08 -7.94 -28.71
C TRP A 189 -24.75 -6.90 -27.80
N ARG A 190 -23.98 -6.24 -26.92
CA ARG A 190 -24.50 -5.21 -26.00
C ARG A 190 -25.11 -4.01 -26.72
N ARG A 191 -24.65 -3.70 -27.94
CA ARG A 191 -25.13 -2.58 -28.76
C ARG A 191 -26.17 -2.98 -29.82
N ALA A 192 -26.41 -4.28 -30.01
CA ALA A 192 -27.33 -4.79 -31.02
C ALA A 192 -28.78 -4.78 -30.52
N PHE A 193 -29.72 -4.65 -31.45
CA PHE A 193 -31.15 -4.67 -31.21
C PHE A 193 -31.85 -5.68 -32.12
N GLY A 194 -33.01 -6.18 -31.71
CA GLY A 194 -33.78 -7.15 -32.49
C GLY A 194 -33.02 -8.46 -32.76
N ILE A 195 -33.13 -8.98 -33.99
CA ILE A 195 -32.58 -10.28 -34.39
C ILE A 195 -31.04 -10.31 -34.36
N ASP A 196 -30.39 -9.17 -34.60
CA ASP A 196 -28.93 -9.05 -34.53
C ASP A 196 -28.40 -9.34 -33.13
N LYS A 197 -29.21 -9.09 -32.09
CA LYS A 197 -28.85 -9.40 -30.70
C LYS A 197 -28.67 -10.91 -30.52
N VAL A 198 -29.51 -11.73 -31.15
CA VAL A 198 -29.38 -13.20 -31.12
C VAL A 198 -28.13 -13.65 -31.87
N TYR A 199 -27.90 -13.08 -33.06
CA TYR A 199 -26.71 -13.39 -33.86
C TYR A 199 -25.40 -13.08 -33.10
N TRP A 200 -25.27 -11.86 -32.56
CA TRP A 200 -24.06 -11.46 -31.83
C TRP A 200 -23.88 -12.19 -30.51
N TRP A 201 -24.98 -12.58 -29.85
CA TRP A 201 -24.92 -13.45 -28.67
C TRP A 201 -24.32 -14.81 -29.01
N HIS A 202 -24.79 -15.44 -30.09
CA HIS A 202 -24.27 -16.72 -30.54
C HIS A 202 -22.78 -16.63 -30.92
N GLN A 203 -22.37 -15.56 -31.63
CA GLN A 203 -20.96 -15.29 -31.94
C GLN A 203 -20.11 -15.12 -30.67
N HIS A 204 -20.61 -14.40 -29.67
CA HIS A 204 -19.91 -14.24 -28.38
C HIS A 204 -19.76 -15.57 -27.64
N GLN A 205 -20.80 -16.40 -27.62
CA GLN A 205 -20.76 -17.72 -26.98
C GLN A 205 -19.69 -18.62 -27.61
N GLN A 206 -19.66 -18.71 -28.94
CA GLN A 206 -18.63 -19.47 -29.65
C GLN A 206 -17.23 -18.93 -29.36
N ALA A 207 -17.03 -17.61 -29.47
CA ALA A 207 -15.75 -16.98 -29.17
C ALA A 207 -15.31 -17.23 -27.71
N ASN A 208 -16.25 -17.23 -26.75
CA ASN A 208 -15.97 -17.46 -25.35
C ASN A 208 -15.58 -18.92 -25.07
N VAL A 209 -16.25 -19.90 -25.68
CA VAL A 209 -15.89 -21.32 -25.58
C VAL A 209 -14.49 -21.55 -26.16
N SER A 210 -14.24 -21.07 -27.39
CA SER A 210 -12.95 -21.19 -28.05
C SER A 210 -11.83 -20.54 -27.24
N PHE A 211 -12.06 -19.34 -26.71
CA PHE A 211 -11.09 -18.66 -25.84
C PHE A 211 -10.82 -19.46 -24.55
N ARG A 212 -11.86 -19.96 -23.87
CA ARG A 212 -11.70 -20.77 -22.64
C ARG A 212 -10.92 -22.05 -22.91
N GLN A 213 -11.20 -22.73 -24.02
CA GLN A 213 -10.47 -23.92 -24.46
C GLN A 213 -9.00 -23.60 -24.75
N ALA A 214 -8.72 -22.53 -25.51
CA ALA A 214 -7.36 -22.10 -25.82
C ALA A 214 -6.56 -21.77 -24.54
N VAL A 215 -7.17 -21.05 -23.59
CA VAL A 215 -6.54 -20.76 -22.29
C VAL A 215 -6.24 -22.04 -21.51
N ALA A 216 -7.19 -23.00 -21.47
CA ALA A 216 -6.98 -24.27 -20.79
C ALA A 216 -5.84 -25.07 -21.42
N THR A 217 -5.77 -25.13 -22.76
CA THR A 217 -4.69 -25.79 -23.50
C THR A 217 -3.34 -25.12 -23.24
N ALA A 218 -3.26 -23.79 -23.33
CA ALA A 218 -2.03 -23.05 -23.08
C ALA A 218 -1.52 -23.23 -21.64
N LYS A 219 -2.43 -23.26 -20.65
CA LYS A 219 -2.08 -23.57 -19.26
C LYS A 219 -1.51 -24.99 -19.13
N ARG A 220 -2.12 -25.98 -19.78
CA ARG A 220 -1.60 -27.37 -19.78
C ARG A 220 -0.23 -27.47 -20.43
N LEU A 221 -0.03 -26.85 -21.59
CA LEU A 221 1.27 -26.83 -22.28
C LEU A 221 2.34 -26.13 -21.43
N SER A 222 2.00 -24.99 -20.81
CA SER A 222 2.92 -24.30 -19.90
C SER A 222 3.24 -25.13 -18.66
N TRP A 223 2.31 -25.94 -18.17
CA TRP A 223 2.55 -26.87 -17.06
C TRP A 223 3.46 -28.02 -17.49
N GLN A 224 3.23 -28.63 -18.65
CA GLN A 224 4.10 -29.67 -19.20
C GLN A 224 5.53 -29.16 -19.44
N ALA A 225 5.67 -27.96 -20.02
CA ALA A 225 6.98 -27.32 -20.20
C ALA A 225 7.66 -27.03 -18.86
N PHE A 226 6.88 -26.68 -17.83
CA PHE A 226 7.40 -26.55 -16.48
C PHE A 226 7.88 -27.89 -15.93
N CYS A 227 7.10 -28.97 -16.01
CA CYS A 227 7.49 -30.31 -15.58
C CYS A 227 8.78 -30.78 -16.26
N LYS A 228 8.89 -30.63 -17.59
CA LYS A 228 10.12 -30.95 -18.35
C LYS A 228 11.32 -30.11 -17.91
N SER A 229 11.10 -28.86 -17.51
CA SER A 229 12.16 -28.03 -16.91
C SER A 229 12.55 -28.49 -15.50
N LEU A 230 11.69 -29.21 -14.76
CA LEU A 230 12.06 -29.79 -13.47
C LEU A 230 12.93 -31.02 -13.62
N GLU A 231 12.72 -31.80 -14.69
CA GLU A 231 13.52 -32.99 -15.00
C GLU A 231 14.99 -32.63 -15.27
N THR A 232 15.29 -31.41 -15.71
CA THR A 232 16.64 -30.96 -16.07
C THR A 232 17.33 -30.07 -15.02
N ASP A 233 16.57 -29.32 -14.19
CA ASP A 233 17.12 -28.43 -13.16
C ASP A 233 16.27 -28.48 -11.87
N PHE A 234 16.65 -29.41 -10.98
CA PHE A 234 15.94 -29.70 -9.73
C PHE A 234 16.03 -28.54 -8.72
N THR A 235 17.06 -27.71 -8.78
CA THR A 235 17.28 -26.58 -7.85
C THR A 235 16.25 -25.48 -8.09
N LYS A 236 15.97 -25.15 -9.36
CA LYS A 236 14.87 -24.24 -9.72
C LYS A 236 13.51 -24.86 -9.40
N ALA A 237 13.35 -26.18 -9.55
CA ALA A 237 12.12 -26.89 -9.22
C ALA A 237 11.72 -26.75 -7.75
N ILE A 238 12.65 -27.02 -6.83
CA ILE A 238 12.42 -26.89 -5.38
C ILE A 238 12.05 -25.46 -5.00
N SER A 239 12.71 -24.46 -5.60
CA SER A 239 12.39 -23.04 -5.34
C SER A 239 10.95 -22.68 -5.79
N LYS A 240 10.51 -23.22 -6.92
CA LYS A 240 9.15 -23.04 -7.48
C LYS A 240 8.09 -23.75 -6.66
N VAL A 241 8.34 -25.00 -6.24
CA VAL A 241 7.43 -25.75 -5.37
C VAL A 241 7.32 -25.09 -4.00
N LYS A 242 8.44 -24.64 -3.41
CA LYS A 242 8.42 -23.83 -2.17
C LYS A 242 7.61 -22.53 -2.36
N GLN A 243 7.75 -21.86 -3.51
CA GLN A 243 6.96 -20.66 -3.82
C GLN A 243 5.46 -20.95 -3.94
N LEU A 244 5.08 -22.06 -4.57
CA LEU A 244 3.68 -22.49 -4.71
C LEU A 244 3.08 -22.88 -3.35
N ASN A 245 3.76 -23.72 -2.58
CA ASN A 245 3.34 -24.08 -1.21
C ASN A 245 3.18 -22.85 -0.34
N ARG A 246 4.12 -21.90 -0.39
CA ARG A 246 4.00 -20.63 0.34
C ARG A 246 2.78 -19.82 -0.10
N ARG A 247 2.47 -19.77 -1.41
CA ARG A 247 1.27 -19.09 -1.91
C ARG A 247 -0.02 -19.74 -1.41
N HIS A 248 -0.08 -21.08 -1.41
CA HIS A 248 -1.23 -21.83 -0.91
C HIS A 248 -1.39 -21.75 0.62
N GLN A 249 -0.29 -21.59 1.37
CA GLN A 249 -0.32 -21.41 2.82
C GLN A 249 -0.50 -19.94 3.25
N SER A 250 -0.26 -18.96 2.36
CA SER A 250 -0.25 -17.53 2.71
C SER A 250 -1.61 -16.86 2.82
N SER A 251 -2.73 -17.57 2.64
CA SER A 251 -4.05 -17.03 2.97
C SER A 251 -4.32 -17.21 4.46
N SER A 252 -3.68 -16.39 5.30
CA SER A 252 -4.11 -16.22 6.68
C SER A 252 -5.44 -15.45 6.68
N SER A 253 -6.56 -16.15 6.65
CA SER A 253 -7.87 -15.52 6.83
C SER A 253 -8.13 -15.30 8.31
N PHE A 254 -8.44 -14.07 8.71
CA PHE A 254 -8.98 -13.82 10.03
C PHE A 254 -10.33 -14.54 10.12
N SER A 255 -10.41 -15.51 11.03
CA SER A 255 -11.62 -16.30 11.28
C SER A 255 -11.91 -16.25 12.77
N HIS A 256 -13.19 -16.15 13.11
CA HIS A 256 -13.68 -16.18 14.47
C HIS A 256 -14.46 -17.50 14.67
N PRO A 257 -14.35 -18.19 15.82
CA PRO A 257 -15.07 -19.44 16.08
C PRO A 257 -16.59 -19.30 15.91
N ASP A 258 -17.13 -18.14 16.26
CA ASP A 258 -18.57 -17.82 16.11
C ASP A 258 -18.97 -17.38 14.69
N GLY A 259 -18.07 -17.53 13.71
CA GLY A 259 -18.35 -17.30 12.30
C GLY A 259 -18.04 -15.88 11.77
N PRO A 260 -18.31 -15.64 10.47
CA PRO A 260 -17.84 -14.46 9.75
C PRO A 260 -18.38 -13.14 10.29
N SER A 261 -19.65 -13.09 10.72
CA SER A 261 -20.26 -11.88 11.27
C SER A 261 -19.55 -11.40 12.53
N LYS A 262 -19.18 -12.33 13.42
CA LYS A 262 -18.44 -12.01 14.64
C LYS A 262 -17.01 -11.58 14.33
N ALA A 263 -16.38 -12.21 13.34
CA ALA A 263 -15.08 -11.77 12.84
C ALA A 263 -15.12 -10.30 12.35
N VAL A 264 -16.15 -9.92 11.59
CA VAL A 264 -16.32 -8.54 11.13
C VAL A 264 -16.54 -7.58 12.29
N GLU A 265 -17.37 -7.93 13.26
CA GLU A 265 -17.66 -7.09 14.43
C GLU A 265 -16.43 -6.88 15.32
N VAL A 266 -15.66 -7.94 15.56
CA VAL A 266 -14.40 -7.87 16.31
C VAL A 266 -13.40 -6.97 15.57
N MET A 267 -13.29 -7.12 14.25
CA MET A 267 -12.43 -6.27 13.44
C MET A 267 -12.87 -4.81 13.49
N ALA A 268 -14.18 -4.55 13.36
CA ALA A 268 -14.74 -3.21 13.41
C ALA A 268 -14.52 -2.54 14.77
N SER A 269 -14.68 -3.30 15.87
CA SER A 269 -14.46 -2.81 17.24
C SER A 269 -12.99 -2.54 17.51
N HIS A 270 -12.10 -3.41 17.02
CA HIS A 270 -10.66 -3.21 17.11
C HIS A 270 -10.22 -1.94 16.36
N LEU A 271 -10.64 -1.78 15.11
CA LEU A 271 -10.35 -0.57 14.34
C LEU A 271 -10.91 0.67 15.03
N ALA A 272 -12.15 0.62 15.54
CA ALA A 272 -12.73 1.72 16.31
C ALA A 272 -11.86 2.09 17.52
N SER A 273 -11.39 1.12 18.30
CA SER A 273 -10.51 1.37 19.44
C SER A 273 -9.13 1.91 19.05
N VAL A 274 -8.57 1.49 17.91
CA VAL A 274 -7.28 2.01 17.43
C VAL A 274 -7.40 3.45 16.95
N PHE A 275 -8.56 3.82 16.39
CA PHE A 275 -8.79 5.13 15.76
C PHE A 275 -9.66 6.09 16.57
N ASP A 276 -10.11 5.73 17.78
CA ASP A 276 -10.94 6.60 18.63
C ASP A 276 -10.16 7.79 19.23
N GLY A 277 -8.82 7.77 19.13
CA GLY A 277 -7.94 8.82 19.63
C GLY A 277 -7.67 8.77 21.13
N SER A 278 -8.15 7.74 21.84
CA SER A 278 -7.92 7.53 23.28
C SER A 278 -6.45 7.32 23.64
N LEU A 279 -5.64 6.85 22.68
CA LEU A 279 -4.20 6.67 22.83
C LEU A 279 -3.40 7.98 22.72
N LEU A 280 -4.05 9.10 22.41
CA LEU A 280 -3.40 10.40 22.31
C LEU A 280 -3.34 11.10 23.69
N PRO A 281 -2.20 11.72 24.07
CA PRO A 281 -2.10 12.47 25.31
C PRO A 281 -3.13 13.61 25.39
N SER A 282 -3.71 13.84 26.58
CA SER A 282 -4.71 14.91 26.80
C SER A 282 -4.13 16.34 26.66
N THR A 283 -2.81 16.49 26.78
CA THR A 283 -2.06 17.75 26.73
C THR A 283 -0.88 17.65 25.76
N ARG A 284 -0.48 18.77 25.16
CA ARG A 284 0.66 18.86 24.25
C ARG A 284 1.94 18.35 24.94
N PRO A 285 2.66 17.36 24.38
CA PRO A 285 3.92 16.91 24.94
C PRO A 285 4.96 18.04 24.94
N PRO A 286 5.82 18.15 25.97
CA PRO A 286 6.95 19.07 25.95
C PRO A 286 7.90 18.73 24.80
N PRO A 287 8.63 19.72 24.23
CA PRO A 287 9.61 19.45 23.19
C PRO A 287 10.68 18.46 23.68
N PRO A 288 11.16 17.55 22.82
CA PRO A 288 12.21 16.61 23.21
C PRO A 288 13.50 17.36 23.57
N SER A 289 14.18 16.89 24.62
CA SER A 289 15.45 17.44 25.10
C SER A 289 16.52 17.36 24.01
N SER A 290 17.27 18.45 23.81
CA SER A 290 18.36 18.50 22.82
C SER A 290 19.41 17.42 23.09
N PRO A 291 19.81 16.61 22.07
CA PRO A 291 20.80 15.54 22.23
C PRO A 291 22.21 16.02 22.58
N SER A 292 22.49 17.33 22.50
CA SER A 292 23.76 17.92 22.95
C SER A 292 24.03 17.75 24.46
N SER A 293 23.08 17.23 25.23
CA SER A 293 23.20 16.97 26.67
C SER A 293 23.50 15.51 27.04
N LEU A 294 23.48 14.58 26.08
CA LEU A 294 23.93 13.19 26.26
C LEU A 294 25.29 13.05 25.60
N GLY A 295 26.35 13.32 26.35
CA GLY A 295 27.72 13.06 25.93
C GLY A 295 27.92 11.57 25.66
N LEU A 296 27.83 11.18 24.38
CA LEU A 296 28.27 9.88 23.89
C LEU A 296 29.36 10.14 22.84
N PRO A 297 30.60 9.69 23.07
CA PRO A 297 31.66 9.83 22.08
C PRO A 297 31.40 8.88 20.90
N LEU A 298 31.13 9.45 19.74
CA LEU A 298 31.25 8.79 18.44
C LEU A 298 32.74 8.51 18.19
N ASN A 299 33.24 7.37 18.66
CA ASN A 299 34.34 6.62 18.06
C ASN A 299 34.51 5.30 18.81
N LEU A 300 34.19 4.18 18.15
CA LEU A 300 34.64 2.87 18.58
C LEU A 300 35.18 2.10 17.38
N HIS A 301 36.46 2.36 17.08
CA HIS A 301 37.30 1.38 16.41
C HIS A 301 37.70 0.34 17.47
N GLY A 302 37.58 -0.94 17.13
CA GLY A 302 37.61 -2.04 18.09
C GLY A 302 38.94 -2.24 18.84
N SER A 303 38.83 -2.68 20.10
CA SER A 303 39.61 -3.74 20.77
C SER A 303 39.12 -3.93 22.22
N SER A 304 38.87 -5.18 22.63
CA SER A 304 38.48 -5.63 23.99
C SER A 304 39.70 -5.74 24.95
N PRO A 305 39.58 -6.28 26.18
CA PRO A 305 38.83 -5.81 27.35
C PRO A 305 39.72 -5.67 28.61
N SER A 306 39.41 -4.80 29.57
CA SER A 306 39.95 -4.87 30.95
C SER A 306 39.03 -4.13 31.91
N GLY A 307 38.66 -4.78 33.01
CA GLY A 307 37.58 -4.35 33.90
C GLY A 307 37.95 -3.29 34.92
N THR A 308 36.91 -2.66 35.49
CA THR A 308 36.68 -2.43 36.92
C THR A 308 35.40 -1.61 37.09
N SER A 309 34.43 -2.14 37.85
CA SER A 309 33.40 -1.33 38.53
C SER A 309 34.09 -0.59 39.71
N PRO A 310 33.57 0.54 40.26
CA PRO A 310 32.30 0.50 41.02
C PRO A 310 31.47 1.81 41.13
N SER A 311 30.30 1.63 41.74
CA SER A 311 29.61 2.55 42.67
C SER A 311 28.49 3.46 42.13
N GLY A 312 27.33 3.32 42.77
CA GLY A 312 26.05 3.90 42.38
C GLY A 312 25.87 5.39 42.68
N SER A 313 24.87 5.97 42.03
CA SER A 313 24.07 7.02 42.63
C SER A 313 22.61 6.79 42.25
N SER A 314 21.79 6.67 43.29
CA SER A 314 20.34 6.64 43.27
C SER A 314 19.78 7.99 42.83
N GLY A 315 19.15 8.04 41.66
CA GLY A 315 18.31 9.16 41.19
C GLY A 315 16.85 8.70 40.99
N PRO A 316 15.86 9.60 41.12
CA PRO A 316 14.47 9.26 41.37
C PRO A 316 13.75 8.61 40.16
N PRO A 317 12.70 7.79 40.38
CA PRO A 317 11.95 7.12 39.32
C PRO A 317 10.97 8.13 38.71
N GLY A 318 11.40 8.84 37.67
CA GLY A 318 10.57 9.83 37.00
C GLY A 318 11.14 10.29 35.67
N SER A 319 11.83 9.40 34.93
CA SER A 319 12.28 9.75 33.58
C SER A 319 11.23 9.29 32.59
N SER A 320 10.43 10.25 32.14
CA SER A 320 9.51 10.15 31.02
C SER A 320 10.15 9.42 29.85
N ASN A 321 9.73 8.17 29.61
CA ASN A 321 9.97 7.48 28.34
C ASN A 321 9.36 8.33 27.23
N SER A 322 10.18 9.17 26.58
CA SER A 322 9.78 9.89 25.37
C SER A 322 9.33 8.84 24.36
N LEU A 323 8.04 8.87 24.02
CA LEU A 323 7.38 7.93 23.12
C LEU A 323 8.06 7.85 21.73
N PHE A 324 8.87 8.87 21.39
CA PHE A 324 9.64 8.98 20.16
C PHE A 324 11.15 9.10 20.38
N ALA A 325 11.70 8.50 21.44
CA ALA A 325 13.15 8.48 21.64
C ALA A 325 13.87 7.82 20.43
N PRO A 326 14.98 8.40 19.90
CA PRO A 326 15.69 7.85 18.75
C PRO A 326 16.11 6.38 18.93
N LEU A 327 16.55 5.99 20.14
CA LEU A 327 16.95 4.61 20.43
C LEU A 327 15.77 3.62 20.29
N THR A 328 14.58 4.03 20.74
CA THR A 328 13.36 3.22 20.63
C THR A 328 12.95 3.08 19.15
N ILE A 329 13.02 4.17 18.38
CA ILE A 329 12.72 4.14 16.94
C ILE A 329 13.72 3.26 16.18
N HIS A 330 15.02 3.34 16.52
CA HIS A 330 16.07 2.53 15.93
C HIS A 330 15.81 1.03 16.15
N MET A 331 15.46 0.66 17.38
CA MET A 331 15.06 -0.72 17.72
C MET A 331 13.88 -1.17 16.86
N TYR A 332 12.84 -0.35 16.70
CA TYR A 332 11.68 -0.69 15.88
C TYR A 332 12.02 -0.83 14.40
N ILE A 333 12.89 0.02 13.84
CA ILE A 333 13.38 -0.12 12.46
C ILE A 333 14.10 -1.47 12.30
N GLY A 334 14.91 -1.87 13.29
CA GLY A 334 15.60 -3.17 13.29
C GLY A 334 14.63 -4.37 13.25
N GLN A 335 13.52 -4.26 13.98
CA GLN A 335 12.46 -5.27 14.06
C GLN A 335 11.54 -5.32 12.83
N LEU A 336 11.67 -4.38 11.88
CA LEU A 336 10.84 -4.37 10.69
C LEU A 336 11.00 -5.69 9.90
N PRO A 337 9.89 -6.35 9.53
CA PRO A 337 9.92 -7.59 8.79
C PRO A 337 10.44 -7.35 7.37
N THR A 338 11.46 -8.13 6.99
CA THR A 338 12.01 -8.11 5.63
C THR A 338 11.05 -8.81 4.67
N ARG A 339 11.11 -8.44 3.38
CA ARG A 339 10.32 -9.02 2.29
C ARG A 339 8.82 -8.76 2.33
N LYS A 340 8.36 -7.82 3.17
CA LYS A 340 7.00 -7.28 3.04
C LYS A 340 6.86 -6.54 1.70
N ALA A 341 5.66 -6.59 1.14
CA ALA A 341 5.34 -5.76 -0.02
C ALA A 341 5.46 -4.29 0.39
N PRO A 342 6.07 -3.44 -0.46
CA PRO A 342 6.17 -2.02 -0.16
C PRO A 342 4.78 -1.38 -0.17
N GLY A 343 4.62 -0.30 0.60
CA GLY A 343 3.42 0.52 0.60
C GLY A 343 3.29 1.38 -0.67
N ALA A 344 2.37 2.34 -0.64
CA ALA A 344 2.20 3.33 -1.70
C ALA A 344 3.46 4.21 -1.88
N ASP A 345 4.27 4.32 -0.83
CA ASP A 345 5.57 5.00 -0.79
C ASP A 345 6.72 4.15 -1.36
N HIS A 346 6.50 2.92 -1.83
CA HIS A 346 7.58 2.07 -2.36
C HIS A 346 8.69 1.70 -1.34
N ILE A 347 8.61 2.14 -0.08
CA ILE A 347 9.62 1.92 0.96
C ILE A 347 9.52 0.49 1.50
N LYS A 348 10.68 -0.11 1.80
CA LYS A 348 10.79 -1.43 2.44
C LYS A 348 11.73 -1.40 3.63
N ALA A 349 11.57 -2.37 4.52
CA ALA A 349 12.44 -2.56 5.67
C ALA A 349 13.93 -2.65 5.29
N GLU A 350 14.26 -3.31 4.17
CA GLU A 350 15.64 -3.44 3.68
C GLU A 350 16.29 -2.10 3.31
N MET A 351 15.48 -1.09 2.95
CA MET A 351 15.96 0.26 2.67
C MET A 351 16.24 1.03 3.96
N LEU A 352 15.42 0.83 5.00
CA LEU A 352 15.51 1.62 6.23
C LEU A 352 16.57 1.12 7.21
N LYS A 353 16.86 -0.18 7.23
CA LYS A 353 17.81 -0.78 8.18
C LYS A 353 19.22 -0.19 8.09
N PRO A 354 19.82 -0.01 6.89
CA PRO A 354 21.16 0.56 6.77
C PRO A 354 21.28 1.99 7.30
N ILE A 355 20.25 2.81 7.13
CA ILE A 355 20.22 4.24 7.54
C ILE A 355 19.53 4.44 8.89
N SER A 356 19.27 3.36 9.63
CA SER A 356 18.41 3.37 10.81
C SER A 356 18.87 4.34 11.90
N THR A 357 20.17 4.57 12.06
CA THR A 357 20.71 5.53 13.02
C THR A 357 20.24 6.97 12.71
N ASP A 358 20.61 7.49 11.54
CA ASP A 358 20.23 8.85 11.12
C ASP A 358 18.72 9.01 10.96
N LEU A 359 18.07 7.99 10.38
CA LEU A 359 16.62 7.98 10.20
C LEU A 359 15.89 8.06 11.54
N SER A 360 16.35 7.38 12.59
CA SER A 360 15.71 7.44 13.90
C SER A 360 15.75 8.82 14.53
N HIS A 361 16.83 9.58 14.30
CA HIS A 361 16.92 10.96 14.73
C HIS A 361 15.93 11.86 13.98
N LEU A 362 15.83 11.73 12.66
CA LEU A 362 14.84 12.45 11.85
C LEU A 362 13.41 12.14 12.29
N LEU A 363 13.08 10.86 12.42
CA LEU A 363 11.75 10.39 12.80
C LEU A 363 11.35 10.82 14.21
N SER A 364 12.30 10.88 15.14
CA SER A 364 12.03 11.42 16.49
C SER A 364 11.47 12.85 16.44
N TRP A 365 12.10 13.73 15.65
CA TRP A 365 11.63 15.11 15.47
C TRP A 365 10.36 15.17 14.62
N PHE A 366 10.27 14.37 13.56
CA PHE A 366 9.11 14.32 12.69
C PHE A 366 7.85 13.84 13.44
N PHE A 367 7.94 12.76 14.21
CA PHE A 367 6.83 12.27 15.03
C PHE A 367 6.45 13.23 16.15
N SER A 368 7.43 13.90 16.75
CA SER A 368 7.17 14.96 17.72
C SER A 368 6.36 16.09 17.08
N LEU A 369 6.73 16.53 15.87
CA LEU A 369 5.99 17.54 15.12
C LEU A 369 4.57 17.07 14.81
N CYS A 370 4.43 15.86 14.26
CA CYS A 370 3.16 15.22 13.96
C CYS A 370 2.24 15.15 15.18
N CYS A 371 2.76 14.77 16.35
CA CYS A 371 1.99 14.70 17.59
C CYS A 371 1.62 16.07 18.16
N GLN A 372 2.46 17.10 17.98
CA GLN A 372 2.10 18.45 18.39
C GLN A 372 0.92 19.01 17.58
N TRP A 373 0.80 18.60 16.31
CA TRP A 373 -0.18 19.15 15.36
C TRP A 373 -1.41 18.26 15.15
N SER A 374 -1.36 16.99 15.56
CA SER A 374 -2.53 16.10 15.59
C SER A 374 -3.62 16.57 16.57
N TYR A 375 -3.28 17.46 17.53
CA TYR A 375 -4.18 17.97 18.56
C TYR A 375 -4.64 19.44 18.33
N SER A 376 -4.39 20.06 17.18
CA SER A 376 -4.85 21.45 16.98
C SER A 376 -6.38 21.55 17.03
N ARG A 377 -6.91 22.07 18.16
CA ARG A 377 -8.33 22.37 18.44
C ARG A 377 -8.85 23.54 17.60
N SER A 378 -8.66 23.51 16.29
CA SER A 378 -9.45 24.36 15.39
C SER A 378 -10.51 23.48 14.75
N LYS A 379 -11.77 23.80 15.07
CA LYS A 379 -12.93 23.24 14.39
C LYS A 379 -12.68 23.32 12.88
N ASN A 380 -12.74 22.17 12.21
CA ASN A 380 -12.82 22.00 10.75
C ASN A 380 -11.54 21.66 9.96
N CYS A 381 -10.44 21.15 10.53
CA CYS A 381 -9.34 20.68 9.68
C CYS A 381 -8.68 19.38 10.16
N CYS A 382 -8.97 18.30 9.43
CA CYS A 382 -8.20 17.05 9.31
C CYS A 382 -7.94 16.26 10.59
N LYS A 383 -8.92 15.45 11.00
CA LYS A 383 -8.74 14.37 12.00
C LYS A 383 -8.09 13.08 11.46
N GLU A 384 -7.69 12.98 10.18
CA GLU A 384 -7.52 11.65 9.57
C GLU A 384 -6.14 11.21 9.04
N SER A 385 -5.07 12.02 8.99
CA SER A 385 -3.94 11.61 8.10
C SER A 385 -2.53 11.46 8.68
N ILE A 386 -2.29 11.69 9.97
CA ILE A 386 -0.89 11.79 10.45
C ILE A 386 -0.32 10.48 11.03
N PHE A 387 -1.15 9.54 11.51
CA PHE A 387 -0.68 8.32 12.19
C PHE A 387 -0.47 7.09 11.27
N LEU A 388 -0.89 7.17 10.00
CA LEU A 388 -1.05 5.98 9.15
C LEU A 388 0.24 5.49 8.47
N ASN A 389 1.28 6.30 8.30
CA ASN A 389 2.45 5.89 7.52
C ASN A 389 3.61 5.28 8.34
N PHE A 390 3.63 5.37 9.68
CA PHE A 390 4.78 4.88 10.46
C PHE A 390 4.50 3.82 11.52
N CYS A 391 3.25 3.63 11.99
CA CYS A 391 2.93 2.66 13.04
C CYS A 391 2.51 1.26 12.55
N SER A 392 2.84 0.87 11.32
CA SER A 392 2.59 -0.51 10.84
C SER A 392 3.67 -1.50 11.33
N VAL A 393 3.88 -1.57 12.65
CA VAL A 393 4.79 -2.52 13.31
C VAL A 393 4.06 -3.27 14.43
N HIS A 394 3.02 -4.04 14.09
CA HIS A 394 2.86 -5.49 14.41
C HIS A 394 1.54 -6.04 13.81
N PRO A 395 1.32 -7.37 13.75
CA PRO A 395 1.12 -8.06 12.49
C PRO A 395 -0.35 -8.26 12.07
N ALA A 396 -0.50 -8.45 10.76
CA ALA A 396 -1.59 -9.15 10.09
C ALA A 396 -2.99 -8.53 10.18
N THR A 397 -3.42 -7.88 9.09
CA THR A 397 -4.76 -8.18 8.57
C THR A 397 -4.82 -7.95 7.07
N MET A 398 -4.97 -9.06 6.33
CA MET A 398 -5.33 -9.05 4.92
C MET A 398 -6.82 -8.72 4.79
N VAL A 399 -7.14 -7.75 3.94
CA VAL A 399 -8.51 -7.53 3.46
C VAL A 399 -8.71 -8.44 2.25
N GLN A 400 -9.58 -9.45 2.39
CA GLN A 400 -10.17 -10.14 1.25
C GLN A 400 -11.68 -10.19 1.44
N THR A 401 -12.38 -9.72 0.42
CA THR A 401 -13.83 -9.79 0.25
C THR A 401 -14.26 -11.26 0.23
N ALA A 402 -15.12 -11.62 1.19
CA ALA A 402 -15.79 -12.91 1.19
C ALA A 402 -16.90 -12.90 0.11
N SER A 403 -16.72 -13.70 -0.94
CA SER A 403 -17.83 -14.14 -1.78
C SER A 403 -18.61 -15.22 -1.02
N VAL A 404 -19.85 -14.92 -0.65
CA VAL A 404 -20.79 -15.93 -0.15
C VAL A 404 -21.37 -16.64 -1.37
N SER A 405 -21.20 -17.96 -1.43
CA SER A 405 -21.93 -18.81 -2.36
C SER A 405 -23.39 -18.91 -1.90
N THR A 406 -24.31 -18.57 -2.78
CA THR A 406 -25.68 -19.12 -2.80
C THR A 406 -25.94 -19.68 -4.17
#